data_AF-A0A2V6W739-F1
#
_entry.id   AF-A0A2V6W739-F1
#
_cell.length_a   1.000
_cell.length_b   1.000
_cell.length_c   1.000
_cell.angle_alpha   90.00
_cell.angle_beta   90.00
_cell.angle_gamma   90.00
#
_symmetry.space_group_name_H-M   'P 1'
#
loop_
_entity.id
_entity.type
_entity.pdbx_description
1 polymer ?
#
loop_
_entity_poly.entity_id
_entity_poly.type
_entity_poly.pdbx_seq_one_letter_code
_entity_poly.pdbx_strand_id
1 'polypeptide(L)' 'MAAELSSINYRETAITLTPSDSGRFEVYLDGKKLYDRKEPGAIDFLPALREIHKIRDSIKEKFAALPPTPAPAKH' A
#
# COMPACT_ATOMS: atom_id res chain seq x y z
N MET A 1 3.95 4.40 -8.50
CA MET A 1 3.32 3.60 -7.43
C MET A 1 2.69 4.47 -6.35
N ALA A 2 3.41 5.40 -5.72
CA ALA A 2 2.83 6.28 -4.71
C ALA A 2 1.59 7.05 -5.21
N ALA A 3 1.66 7.62 -6.42
CA ALA A 3 0.53 8.29 -7.07
C ALA A 3 -0.67 7.35 -7.32
N GLU A 4 -0.42 6.09 -7.68
CA GLU A 4 -1.46 5.08 -7.90
C GLU A 4 -2.15 4.71 -6.58
N LEU A 5 -1.39 4.56 -5.50
CA LEU A 5 -1.94 4.27 -4.17
C LEU A 5 -2.70 5.47 -3.60
N SER A 6 -2.21 6.69 -3.80
CA SER A 6 -2.90 7.92 -3.36
C SER A 6 -4.17 8.22 -4.16
N SER A 7 -4.34 7.66 -5.36
CA SER A 7 -5.58 7.78 -6.12
C SER A 7 -6.76 7.04 -5.47
N ILE A 8 -6.46 6.11 -4.55
CA ILE A 8 -7.47 5.45 -3.75
C ILE A 8 -7.87 6.43 -2.63
N ASN A 9 -9.11 6.93 -2.70
CA ASN A 9 -9.62 8.03 -1.88
C ASN A 9 -9.85 7.63 -0.40
N TYR A 10 -8.79 7.24 0.30
CA TYR A 10 -8.78 7.01 1.75
C TYR A 10 -8.09 8.19 2.42
N ARG A 11 -8.90 9.20 2.78
CA ARG A 11 -8.42 10.45 3.41
C ARG A 11 -7.61 10.24 4.70
N GLU A 12 -7.70 9.05 5.31
CA GLU A 12 -7.01 8.69 6.55
C GLU A 12 -5.79 7.78 6.33
N THR A 13 -5.33 7.56 5.08
CA THR A 13 -4.13 6.75 4.82
C THR A 13 -2.88 7.62 4.75
N ALA A 14 -1.95 7.43 5.69
CA ALA A 14 -0.61 7.97 5.57
C ALA A 14 0.25 7.08 4.64
N ILE A 15 0.85 7.67 3.62
CA ILE A 15 1.83 7.00 2.76
C ILE A 15 3.21 7.53 3.12
N THR A 16 4.10 6.65 3.57
CA THR A 16 5.50 6.98 3.82
C THR A 16 6.36 6.42 2.70
N LEU A 17 7.20 7.26 2.11
CA LEU A 17 8.23 6.84 1.15
C LEU A 17 9.59 6.92 1.83
N THR A 18 10.19 5.77 2.09
CA THR A 18 11.52 5.67 2.68
C THR A 18 12.53 5.36 1.58
N PRO A 19 13.44 6.30 1.23
CA PRO A 19 14.53 6.01 0.32
C PRO A 19 15.35 4.83 0.83
N SER A 20 15.81 3.98 -0.08
CA SER A 20 16.51 2.75 0.27
C SER A 20 17.64 2.47 -0.71
N ASP A 21 18.61 1.67 -0.27
CA ASP A 21 19.76 1.25 -1.06
C ASP A 21 19.56 -0.15 -1.70
N SER A 22 20.57 -0.59 -2.45
CA SER A 22 20.73 -2.00 -2.87
C SER A 22 19.55 -2.61 -3.63
N GLY A 23 18.85 -1.78 -4.41
CA GLY A 23 17.69 -2.18 -5.21
C GLY A 23 16.50 -2.67 -4.38
N ARG A 24 16.46 -2.35 -3.07
CA ARG A 24 15.34 -2.72 -2.20
C ARG A 24 14.08 -2.00 -2.62
N PHE A 25 13.01 -2.78 -2.76
CA PHE A 25 11.69 -2.26 -2.96
C PHE A 25 10.72 -3.19 -2.23
N GLU A 26 10.14 -2.65 -1.17
CA GLU A 26 9.30 -3.38 -0.23
C GLU A 26 8.07 -2.53 0.05
N VAL A 27 6.93 -3.19 0.21
CA VAL A 27 5.67 -2.52 0.56
C VAL A 27 5.15 -3.12 1.85
N TYR A 28 4.81 -2.25 2.79
CA TYR A 28 4.28 -2.62 4.09
C TYR A 28 2.92 -1.93 4.29
N LEU A 29 2.00 -2.62 4.96
CA LEU A 29 0.73 -2.08 5.43
C LEU A 29 0.63 -2.38 6.93
N ASP A 30 0.61 -1.33 7.76
CA ASP A 30 0.63 -1.43 9.23
C ASP A 30 1.73 -2.36 9.76
N GLY A 31 2.93 -2.25 9.18
CA GLY A 31 4.08 -3.11 9.54
C GLY A 31 4.06 -4.53 8.95
N LYS A 32 2.96 -4.96 8.32
CA LYS A 32 2.89 -6.24 7.61
C LYS A 32 3.47 -6.10 6.19
N LYS A 33 4.48 -6.92 5.86
CA LYS A 33 5.06 -6.97 4.51
C LYS A 33 4.03 -7.52 3.52
N LEU A 34 3.78 -6.78 2.45
CA LEU A 34 2.87 -7.14 1.36
C LEU A 34 3.60 -7.48 0.06
N TYR A 35 4.76 -6.88 -0.16
CA TYR A 35 5.58 -7.10 -1.35
C TYR A 35 7.05 -6.94 -1.03
N ASP A 36 7.87 -7.76 -1.66
CA ASP A 36 9.33 -7.69 -1.61
C ASP A 36 9.87 -8.07 -2.99
N ARG A 37 10.58 -7.14 -3.63
CA ARG A 37 11.18 -7.38 -4.95
C ARG A 37 12.24 -8.49 -4.93
N LYS A 38 12.84 -8.79 -3.78
CA LYS A 38 13.87 -9.83 -3.68
C LYS A 38 13.29 -11.22 -3.44
N GLU A 39 11.98 -11.34 -3.25
CA GLU A 39 11.34 -12.65 -3.10
C GLU A 39 11.36 -13.45 -4.41
N PRO A 40 11.49 -14.79 -4.33
CA PRO A 40 11.51 -15.65 -5.50
C PRO A 40 10.22 -15.46 -6.34
N GLY A 41 10.37 -15.04 -7.60
CA GLY A 41 9.25 -14.81 -8.53
C GLY A 41 9.01 -13.34 -8.90
N ALA A 42 9.69 -12.39 -8.27
CA ALA A 42 9.73 -10.99 -8.72
C ALA A 42 10.81 -10.83 -9.81
N ILE A 43 10.39 -10.83 -11.07
CA ILE A 43 11.30 -10.83 -12.24
C ILE A 43 11.71 -9.39 -12.63
N ASP A 44 10.83 -8.41 -12.40
CA ASP A 44 10.98 -7.06 -12.94
C ASP A 44 11.39 -6.00 -11.90
N PHE A 45 11.98 -4.89 -12.38
CA PHE A 45 12.36 -3.74 -11.56
C PHE A 45 11.15 -3.02 -10.95
N LEU A 46 10.03 -3.00 -11.68
CA LEU A 46 8.75 -2.51 -11.20
C LEU A 46 7.87 -3.71 -10.84
N PRO A 47 7.09 -3.64 -9.74
CA PRO A 47 6.09 -4.66 -9.45
C PRO A 47 5.14 -4.78 -10.64
N ALA A 48 4.92 -6.01 -11.12
CA ALA A 48 3.95 -6.27 -12.17
C ALA A 48 2.56 -5.72 -11.77
N LEU A 49 1.74 -5.33 -12.75
CA LEU A 49 0.38 -4.82 -12.51
C LEU A 49 -0.44 -5.73 -11.57
N ARG A 50 -0.23 -7.05 -11.67
CA ARG A 50 -0.82 -8.05 -10.77
C ARG A 50 -0.48 -7.82 -9.30
N GLU A 51 0.78 -7.49 -8.98
CA GLU A 51 1.22 -7.24 -7.61
C GLU A 51 0.67 -5.91 -7.09
N ILE A 52 0.60 -4.89 -7.96
CA ILE A 52 -0.05 -3.61 -7.63
C ILE A 52 -1.53 -3.84 -7.28
N HIS A 53 -2.24 -4.69 -8.02
CA HIS A 53 -3.62 -5.03 -7.71
C HIS A 53 -3.76 -5.77 -6.37
N LYS A 54 -2.89 -6.73 -6.05
CA LYS A 54 -2.89 -7.41 -4.75
C LYS A 54 -2.68 -6.45 -3.58
N ILE A 55 -1.73 -5.52 -3.72
CA ILE A 55 -1.48 -4.47 -2.72
C ILE A 55 -2.73 -3.62 -2.55
N ARG A 56 -3.32 -3.18 -3.66
CA ARG A 56 -4.56 -2.38 -3.66
C ARG A 56 -5.72 -3.13 -2.97
N ASP A 57 -5.91 -4.40 -3.26
CA ASP A 57 -6.99 -5.18 -2.68
C ASP A 57 -6.77 -5.43 -1.18
N SER A 58 -5.52 -5.68 -0.75
CA SER A 58 -5.16 -5.76 0.68
C SER A 58 -5.50 -4.47 1.43
N ILE A 59 -5.25 -3.31 0.80
CA ILE A 59 -5.60 -2.00 1.36
C ILE A 59 -7.14 -1.88 1.46
N LYS A 60 -7.87 -2.21 0.39
CA LYS A 60 -9.35 -2.16 0.41
C LYS A 60 -9.95 -3.04 1.49
N GLU A 61 -9.45 -4.27 1.65
CA GLU A 61 -9.93 -5.20 2.68
C GLU A 61 -9.75 -4.63 4.08
N LYS A 62 -8.61 -3.99 4.36
CA LYS A 62 -8.38 -3.31 5.64
C LYS A 62 -9.40 -2.21 5.90
N PHE A 63 -9.68 -1.36 4.92
CA PHE A 63 -10.65 -0.28 5.07
C PHE A 63 -12.11 -0.75 5.09
N ALA A 64 -12.43 -1.87 4.41
CA ALA A 64 -13.76 -2.47 4.47
C ALA A 64 -14.06 -3.10 5.84
N ALA A 65 -13.02 -3.57 6.55
CA ALA A 65 -13.14 -4.13 7.89
C ALA A 65 -13.24 -3.07 9.00
N LEU A 66 -13.00 -1.80 8.70
CA LEU A 66 -13.16 -0.70 9.65
C LEU A 66 -14.65 -0.31 9.71
N PRO A 67 -15.26 -0.21 10.92
CA PRO A 67 -16.57 0.42 11.04
C PRO A 67 -16.49 1.87 10.54
N PRO A 68 -17.57 2.44 10.00
CA PRO A 68 -17.55 3.81 9.50
C PRO A 68 -17.11 4.76 10.63
N THR A 69 -15.99 5.45 10.42
CA THR A 69 -15.50 6.47 11.35
C THR A 69 -16.62 7.50 11.57
N PRO A 70 -17.06 7.76 12.81
CA PRO A 70 -18.09 8.77 13.05
C PRO A 70 -17.56 10.12 12.54
N ALA A 71 -18.42 10.83 11.81
CA ALA A 71 -18.08 12.12 11.21
C ALA A 71 -17.48 13.06 12.26
N PRO A 72 -16.43 13.84 11.92
CA PRO A 72 -15.82 14.76 12.87
C PRO A 72 -16.89 15.69 13.43
N ALA A 73 -16.95 15.80 14.75
CA ALA A 73 -17.85 16.72 15.44
C ALA A 73 -17.59 18.14 14.90
N LYS A 74 -18.64 18.78 14.39
CA LYS A 74 -18.59 20.18 13.97
C LYS A 74 -18.32 21.01 15.23
N HIS A 75 -17.15 21.63 15.31
CA HIS A 75 -16.85 22.71 16.25
C HIS A 75 -17.29 24.05 15.68
#